data_AF-A0AAJ1JLN5-F1
#
_entry.id   AF-A0AAJ1JLN5-F1
#
_cell.length_a   1.000
_cell.length_b   1.000
_cell.length_c   1.000
_cell.angle_alpha   90.00
_cell.angle_beta   90.00
_cell.angle_gamma   90.00
#
_symmetry.space_group_name_H-M   'P 1'
#
loop_
_entity.id
_entity.type
_entity.pdbx_description
1 polymer ?
#
loop_
_entity_poly.entity_id
_entity_poly.type
_entity_poly.pdbx_seq_one_letter_code
_entity_poly.pdbx_strand_id
1 'polypeptide(L)'
;MATKTKMGRPSKFAESLIKAKEYLMGGYETVGDVVPSVAGLACYLGVSRSTVQQYAKENEDFSGTLEAIKTLQENRLINKGLIGEFNPTITKLMLANHGYSEKQEVDHKSSDSSMSPTKIVLVAGGSNDGSED
;
A
#
# COMPACT_ATOMS: atom_id res chain seq x y z
N MET A 1 18.28 -34.01 -25.89
CA MET A 1 19.21 -33.59 -24.80
C MET A 1 19.72 -32.20 -25.15
N ALA A 2 19.01 -31.13 -24.76
CA ALA A 2 19.33 -29.77 -25.18
C ALA A 2 20.33 -29.09 -24.22
N THR A 3 21.57 -28.99 -24.71
CA THR A 3 22.53 -27.87 -24.58
C THR A 3 22.61 -27.08 -23.27
N LYS A 4 23.64 -27.41 -22.48
CA LYS A 4 24.27 -26.58 -21.44
C LYS A 4 24.87 -25.32 -22.07
N THR A 5 24.23 -24.16 -21.90
CA THR A 5 24.82 -22.86 -22.28
C THR A 5 25.91 -22.47 -21.29
N LYS A 6 27.14 -22.32 -21.79
CA LYS A 6 28.26 -21.65 -21.10
C LYS A 6 27.82 -20.23 -20.74
N MET A 7 27.65 -19.95 -19.45
CA MET A 7 27.30 -18.61 -18.93
C MET A 7 28.48 -17.64 -19.09
N GLY A 8 28.62 -17.07 -20.30
CA GLY A 8 29.39 -15.84 -20.52
C GLY A 8 28.52 -14.63 -20.19
N ARG A 9 29.05 -13.72 -19.36
CA ARG A 9 28.42 -12.51 -18.78
C ARG A 9 27.01 -12.75 -18.19
N PRO A 10 26.82 -12.65 -16.85
CA PRO A 10 25.49 -12.81 -16.26
C PRO A 10 24.48 -11.88 -16.95
N SER A 11 23.27 -12.40 -17.20
CA SER A 11 22.22 -11.60 -17.82
C SER A 11 21.95 -10.38 -16.93
N LYS A 12 21.57 -9.24 -17.53
CA LYS A 12 21.17 -8.04 -16.76
C LYS A 12 20.14 -8.36 -15.68
N PHE A 13 19.28 -9.35 -15.93
CA PHE A 13 18.34 -9.89 -14.96
C PHE A 13 19.03 -10.55 -13.75
N ALA A 14 19.96 -11.48 -13.99
CA ALA A 14 20.69 -12.17 -12.92
C ALA A 14 21.52 -11.18 -12.07
N GLU A 15 22.17 -10.21 -12.71
CA GLU A 15 22.85 -9.12 -12.01
C GLU A 15 21.89 -8.28 -11.16
N SER A 16 20.68 -8.00 -11.69
CA SER A 16 19.65 -7.24 -10.97
C SER A 16 19.11 -7.98 -9.75
N LEU A 17 18.95 -9.30 -9.82
CA LEU A 17 18.50 -10.10 -8.69
C LEU A 17 19.53 -10.08 -7.54
N ILE A 18 20.82 -10.21 -7.87
CA ILE A 18 21.90 -10.13 -6.86
C ILE A 18 21.87 -8.75 -6.19
N LYS A 19 21.84 -7.68 -6.99
CA LYS A 19 21.77 -6.31 -6.47
C LYS A 19 20.49 -6.03 -5.67
N ALA A 20 19.36 -6.62 -6.03
CA ALA A 20 18.12 -6.48 -5.27
C ALA A 20 18.24 -7.12 -3.87
N LYS A 21 18.90 -8.28 -3.79
CA LYS A 21 19.22 -8.93 -2.51
C LYS A 21 20.23 -8.11 -1.70
N GLU A 22 21.25 -7.55 -2.33
CA GLU A 22 22.19 -6.62 -1.67
C GLU A 22 21.48 -5.39 -1.12
N TYR A 23 20.60 -4.78 -1.91
CA TYR A 23 19.78 -3.65 -1.49
C TYR A 23 18.94 -4.03 -0.27
N LEU A 24 18.25 -5.18 -0.29
CA LEU A 24 17.49 -5.70 0.86
C LEU A 24 18.34 -5.89 2.12
N MET A 25 19.57 -6.39 1.98
CA MET A 25 20.48 -6.71 3.09
C MET A 25 21.17 -5.48 3.71
N GLY A 26 20.69 -4.27 3.42
CA GLY A 26 21.21 -3.02 3.97
C GLY A 26 21.89 -2.11 2.94
N GLY A 27 22.00 -2.54 1.67
CA GLY A 27 22.52 -1.71 0.59
C GLY A 27 21.71 -0.42 0.36
N TYR A 28 20.44 -0.38 0.77
CA TYR A 28 19.66 0.87 0.71
C TYR A 28 20.24 1.97 1.62
N GLU A 29 20.81 1.61 2.77
CA GLU A 29 21.40 2.60 3.69
C GLU A 29 22.67 3.22 3.09
N THR A 30 23.45 2.45 2.32
CA THR A 30 24.70 2.92 1.72
C THR A 30 24.46 3.93 0.60
N VAL A 31 23.29 3.86 -0.05
CA VAL A 31 22.84 4.85 -1.03
C VAL A 31 22.03 6.00 -0.42
N GLY A 32 21.94 6.06 0.90
CA GLY A 32 21.34 7.17 1.65
C GLY A 32 19.83 7.04 1.85
N ASP A 33 19.21 5.92 1.48
CA ASP A 33 17.81 5.68 1.80
C ASP A 33 17.67 5.34 3.29
N VAL A 34 16.72 6.00 3.97
CA VAL A 34 16.41 5.71 5.39
C VAL A 34 15.42 4.55 5.56
N VAL A 35 14.68 4.23 4.50
CA VAL A 35 13.79 3.07 4.39
C VAL A 35 13.92 2.48 2.99
N PRO A 36 13.96 1.15 2.83
CA PRO A 36 14.01 0.55 1.51
C PRO A 36 12.68 0.78 0.79
N SER A 37 12.71 0.90 -0.54
CA SER A 37 11.48 1.08 -1.33
C SER A 37 11.64 0.54 -2.75
N VAL A 38 10.53 0.32 -3.45
CA VAL A 38 10.56 -0.05 -4.89
C VAL A 38 11.21 1.05 -5.73
N ALA A 39 11.01 2.32 -5.36
CA ALA A 39 11.62 3.45 -6.03
C ALA A 39 13.14 3.48 -5.80
N GLY A 40 13.59 3.32 -4.55
CA GLY A 40 15.01 3.26 -4.20
C GLY A 40 15.71 2.06 -4.84
N LEU A 41 15.06 0.89 -4.86
CA LEU A 41 15.57 -0.27 -5.59
C LEU A 41 15.73 0.02 -7.09
N ALA A 42 14.74 0.65 -7.73
CA ALA A 42 14.82 1.01 -9.14
C ALA A 42 16.01 1.95 -9.41
N CYS A 43 16.23 2.95 -8.55
CA CYS A 43 17.39 3.84 -8.60
C CYS A 43 18.71 3.06 -8.42
N TYR A 44 18.78 2.16 -7.43
CA TYR A 44 19.94 1.33 -7.13
C TYR A 44 20.34 0.43 -8.30
N LEU A 45 19.34 -0.14 -8.98
CA LEU A 45 19.52 -1.00 -10.15
C LEU A 45 19.80 -0.21 -11.44
N GLY A 46 19.50 1.09 -11.48
CA GLY A 46 19.58 1.91 -12.69
C GLY A 46 18.52 1.56 -13.73
N VAL A 47 17.32 1.17 -13.29
CA VAL A 47 16.21 0.77 -14.18
C VAL A 47 14.91 1.49 -13.81
N SER A 48 13.90 1.41 -14.68
CA SER A 48 12.58 1.96 -14.39
C SER A 48 11.83 1.14 -13.33
N ARG A 49 10.93 1.77 -12.57
CA ARG A 49 10.01 1.04 -11.66
C ARG A 49 9.19 -0.04 -12.38
N SER A 50 8.75 0.22 -13.61
CA SER A 50 8.05 -0.77 -14.44
C SER A 50 8.89 -2.00 -14.74
N THR A 51 10.21 -1.82 -14.95
CA THR A 51 11.14 -2.94 -15.16
C THR A 51 11.27 -3.80 -13.90
N VAL A 52 11.37 -3.18 -12.72
CA VAL A 52 11.39 -3.92 -11.43
C VAL A 52 10.12 -4.77 -11.28
N GLN A 53 8.95 -4.21 -11.60
CA GLN A 53 7.68 -4.93 -11.54
C GLN A 53 7.61 -6.07 -12.57
N GLN A 54 8.17 -5.87 -13.76
CA GLN A 54 8.27 -6.92 -14.76
C GLN A 54 9.15 -8.08 -14.27
N TYR A 55 10.30 -7.78 -13.66
CA TYR A 55 11.18 -8.80 -13.09
C TYR A 55 10.48 -9.63 -12.00
N ALA A 56 9.67 -8.99 -11.16
CA ALA A 56 8.86 -9.70 -10.15
C ALA A 56 7.79 -10.62 -10.77
N LYS A 57 7.26 -10.29 -11.95
CA LYS A 57 6.30 -11.16 -12.66
C LYS A 57 6.98 -12.36 -13.33
N GLU A 58 8.20 -12.17 -13.80
CA GLU A 58 8.95 -13.18 -14.56
C GLU A 58 9.69 -14.17 -13.66
N ASN A 59 9.92 -13.85 -12.38
CA ASN A 59 10.73 -14.65 -11.48
C ASN A 59 10.30 -14.57 -10.02
N GLU A 60 10.07 -15.74 -9.41
CA GLU A 60 9.60 -15.87 -8.03
C GLU A 60 10.61 -15.38 -6.99
N ASP A 61 11.92 -15.60 -7.19
CA ASP A 61 12.95 -15.11 -6.27
C ASP A 61 12.99 -13.58 -6.24
N PHE A 62 12.84 -12.94 -7.41
CA PHE A 62 12.79 -11.49 -7.50
C PHE A 62 11.50 -10.95 -6.87
N SER A 63 10.37 -11.62 -7.11
CA SER A 63 9.09 -11.33 -6.45
C SER A 63 9.21 -11.39 -4.92
N GLY A 64 9.75 -12.49 -4.39
CA GLY A 64 9.98 -12.67 -2.96
C GLY A 64 10.95 -11.64 -2.38
N THR A 65 11.98 -11.25 -3.13
CA THR A 65 12.90 -10.17 -2.73
C THR A 65 12.18 -8.82 -2.65
N LEU A 66 11.30 -8.52 -3.60
CA LEU A 66 10.53 -7.28 -3.62
C LEU A 66 9.52 -7.22 -2.47
N GLU A 67 8.86 -8.33 -2.16
CA GLU A 67 7.98 -8.44 -0.99
C GLU A 67 8.76 -8.30 0.31
N ALA A 68 9.93 -8.95 0.45
CA ALA A 68 10.79 -8.78 1.61
C ALA A 68 11.26 -7.31 1.80
N ILE A 69 11.53 -6.60 0.70
CA ILE A 69 11.84 -5.15 0.73
C ILE A 69 10.66 -4.35 1.30
N LYS A 70 9.42 -4.65 0.88
CA LYS A 70 8.23 -3.99 1.41
C LYS A 70 7.99 -4.32 2.88
N THR A 71 8.16 -5.57 3.28
CA THR A 71 8.05 -5.99 4.69
C THR A 71 9.10 -5.29 5.56
N LEU A 72 10.34 -5.15 5.08
CA LEU A 72 11.38 -4.41 5.79
C LEU A 72 11.03 -2.92 5.89
N GLN A 73 10.50 -2.33 4.82
CA GLN A 73 10.00 -0.95 4.83
C GLN A 73 8.93 -0.77 5.90
N GLU A 74 7.90 -1.63 5.92
CA GLU A 74 6.81 -1.61 6.89
C GLU A 74 7.35 -1.70 8.33
N ASN A 75 8.22 -2.68 8.60
CA ASN A 75 8.81 -2.88 9.92
C ASN A 75 9.58 -1.64 10.39
N ARG A 76 10.38 -1.03 9.51
CA ARG A 76 11.11 0.20 9.85
C ARG A 76 10.19 1.38 10.11
N LEU A 77 9.17 1.58 9.28
CA LEU A 77 8.19 2.65 9.47
C LEU A 77 7.48 2.54 10.82
N ILE A 78 7.07 1.33 11.22
CA ILE A 78 6.46 1.09 12.54
C ILE A 78 7.46 1.45 13.65
N ASN A 79 8.64 0.82 13.67
CA ASN A 79 9.58 1.00 14.77
C ASN A 79 10.09 2.44 14.89
N LYS A 80 10.50 3.04 13.77
CA LYS A 80 11.06 4.40 13.74
C LYS A 80 10.01 5.49 13.86
N GLY A 81 8.78 5.22 13.41
CA GLY A 81 7.63 6.07 13.66
C GLY A 81 7.24 6.10 15.14
N LEU A 82 7.22 4.94 15.81
CA LEU A 82 6.85 4.82 17.23
C LEU A 82 7.81 5.56 18.17
N ILE A 83 9.11 5.59 17.85
CA ILE A 83 10.12 6.32 18.64
C ILE A 83 10.27 7.79 18.22
N GLY A 84 9.49 8.26 17.25
CA GLY A 84 9.50 9.66 16.80
C GLY A 84 10.69 10.06 15.91
N GLU A 85 11.45 9.09 15.39
CA GLU A 85 12.58 9.37 14.48
C GLU A 85 12.08 9.75 13.07
N PHE A 86 10.95 9.19 12.64
CA PHE A 86 10.33 9.53 11.37
C PHE A 86 9.19 10.53 11.53
N ASN A 87 9.02 11.39 10.52
CA ASN A 87 7.89 12.31 10.45
C ASN A 87 6.55 11.54 10.50
N PRO A 88 5.68 11.79 11.50
CA PRO A 88 4.45 11.00 11.69
C PRO A 88 3.51 11.01 10.49
N THR A 89 3.37 12.16 9.81
CA THR A 89 2.48 12.31 8.65
C THR A 89 2.96 11.48 7.47
N ILE A 90 4.28 11.51 7.19
CA ILE A 90 4.87 10.70 6.12
C ILE A 90 4.80 9.22 6.46
N THR A 91 5.13 8.85 7.70
CA THR A 91 5.03 7.46 8.18
C THR A 91 3.62 6.91 8.00
N LYS A 92 2.59 7.66 8.42
CA LYS A 92 1.18 7.28 8.25
C LYS A 92 0.82 7.08 6.79
N LEU A 93 1.21 7.99 5.90
CA LEU A 93 0.96 7.86 4.46
C LEU A 93 1.62 6.61 3.88
N MET A 94 2.86 6.31 4.28
CA MET A 94 3.56 5.12 3.81
C MET A 94 2.95 3.83 4.37
N LEU A 95 2.56 3.81 5.65
CA LEU A 95 1.86 2.68 6.26
C LEU A 95 0.50 2.42 5.60
N ALA A 96 -0.18 3.45 5.08
CA ALA A 96 -1.41 3.24 4.31
C ALA A 96 -1.20 2.37 3.07
N ASN A 97 -0.02 2.43 2.43
CA ASN A 97 0.32 1.54 1.31
C ASN A 97 0.54 0.08 1.75
N HIS A 98 0.73 -0.17 3.05
CA HIS A 98 0.83 -1.50 3.66
C HIS A 98 -0.50 -1.98 4.27
N GLY A 99 -1.60 -1.31 3.96
CA GLY A 99 -2.94 -1.72 4.38
C GLY A 99 -3.41 -1.18 5.73
N TYR A 100 -2.60 -0.34 6.39
CA TYR A 100 -3.06 0.36 7.58
C TYR A 100 -4.07 1.44 7.19
N SER A 101 -5.11 1.58 7.99
CA SER A 101 -6.10 2.62 7.80
C SER A 101 -6.48 3.23 9.15
N GLU A 102 -6.74 4.53 9.13
CA GLU A 102 -7.34 5.21 10.28
C GLU A 102 -8.86 5.17 10.11
N LYS A 103 -9.56 4.78 11.17
CA LYS A 103 -11.02 4.87 11.23
C LYS A 103 -11.37 6.09 12.06
N GLN A 104 -12.23 6.94 11.50
CA GLN A 104 -12.78 8.09 12.21
C GLN A 104 -14.27 7.87 12.42
N GLU A 105 -14.70 7.90 13.68
CA GLU A 105 -16.12 7.96 14.03
C GLU A 105 -16.51 9.45 14.16
N VAL A 106 -17.49 9.88 13.36
CA VAL A 106 -17.96 11.27 13.33
C VAL A 106 -19.43 11.28 13.71
N ASP A 107 -19.74 11.82 14.89
CA ASP A 107 -21.10 12.04 15.34
C ASP A 107 -21.57 13.44 14.91
N HIS A 108 -22.44 13.50 13.89
CA HIS A 108 -23.00 14.73 13.40
C HIS A 108 -24.12 15.23 14.32
N LYS A 109 -23.75 15.93 15.41
CA LYS A 109 -24.69 16.65 16.26
C LYS A 109 -24.78 18.12 15.85
N SER A 110 -25.99 18.61 15.61
CA SER A 110 -26.22 20.04 15.43
C SER A 110 -26.68 20.68 16.74
N SER A 111 -25.95 21.69 17.22
CA SER A 111 -26.32 22.44 18.42
C SER A 111 -27.56 23.31 18.22
N ASP A 112 -27.92 23.61 16.97
CA ASP A 112 -29.06 24.46 16.60
C ASP A 112 -30.37 23.69 16.37
N SER A 113 -30.39 22.37 16.62
CA SER A 113 -31.55 21.49 16.40
C SER A 113 -32.08 21.43 14.96
N SER A 114 -31.34 21.92 13.96
CA SER A 114 -31.73 21.83 12.54
C SER A 114 -31.74 20.40 11.99
N MET A 115 -31.09 19.46 12.69
CA MET A 115 -30.99 18.04 12.35
C MET A 115 -31.93 17.16 13.20
N SER A 116 -33.20 17.57 13.37
CA SER A 116 -34.24 16.73 14.00
C SER A 116 -34.93 15.81 12.98
N PRO A 117 -35.17 14.53 13.29
CA PRO A 117 -35.78 13.59 12.35
C PRO A 117 -37.24 13.99 12.00
N THR A 118 -37.58 13.93 10.71
CA THR A 118 -38.92 14.25 10.21
C THR A 118 -39.95 13.23 10.70
N LYS A 119 -41.00 13.69 11.38
CA LYS A 119 -42.11 12.85 11.82
C LYS A 119 -43.12 12.66 10.67
N ILE A 120 -43.26 11.44 10.17
CA ILE A 120 -44.32 11.09 9.20
C ILE A 120 -45.56 10.65 9.97
N VAL A 121 -46.71 11.26 9.68
CA VAL A 121 -48.01 10.87 10.24
C VAL A 121 -48.83 10.19 9.14
N LEU A 122 -49.21 8.94 9.36
CA LEU A 122 -50.10 8.18 8.47
C LEU A 122 -51.56 8.42 8.88
N VAL A 123 -52.39 8.87 7.94
CA VAL A 123 -53.84 9.00 8.12
C VAL A 123 -54.53 8.01 7.18
N ALA A 124 -55.45 7.20 7.71
CA ALA A 124 -56.23 6.25 6.92
C ALA A 124 -57.22 7.00 6.02
N GLY A 125 -57.20 6.73 4.71
CA GLY A 125 -58.21 7.23 3.77
C GLY A 125 -59.52 6.48 3.98
N GLY A 126 -60.58 7.18 4.40
CA GLY A 126 -61.90 6.59 4.57
C GLY A 126 -62.51 6.17 3.24
N SER A 127 -63.04 4.95 3.17
CA SER A 127 -63.85 4.44 2.08
C SER A 127 -65.12 5.27 1.95
N ASN A 128 -65.32 5.92 0.80
CA ASN A 128 -66.58 6.60 0.47
C ASN A 128 -67.60 5.54 0.02
N ASP A 129 -68.29 4.91 0.97
CA ASP A 129 -69.42 4.02 0.69
C ASP A 129 -70.65 4.89 0.41
N GLY A 130 -70.88 5.18 -0.87
CA GLY A 130 -72.02 5.96 -1.33
C GLY A 130 -73.26 5.07 -1.44
N SER A 131 -74.14 5.15 -0.45
CA SER A 131 -75.53 4.71 -0.56
C SER A 131 -76.45 5.92 -0.32
N GLU A 132 -77.03 6.45 -1.39
CA GLU A 132 -78.25 7.26 -1.35
C GLU A 132 -79.41 6.39 -1.84
N ASP A 133 -80.43 6.25 -0.98
CA ASP A 133 -81.80 5.71 -1.09
C ASP A 133 -82.19 4.75 -2.24
#